data_AF-A0A0D8I317-F1
#
_entry.id   AF-A0A0D8I317-F1
#
_cell.length_a   1.000
_cell.length_b   1.000
_cell.length_c   1.000
_cell.angle_alpha   90.00
_cell.angle_beta   90.00
_cell.angle_gamma   90.00
#
_symmetry.space_group_name_H-M   'P 1'
#
loop_
_entity.id
_entity.type
_entity.pdbx_description
1 polymer ?
#
loop_
_entity_poly.entity_id
_entity_poly.type
_entity_poly.pdbx_seq_one_letter_code
_entity_poly.pdbx_strand_id
1 'polypeptide(L)'
;MTFQIALSFEDGITRFVECSTDETVADASYRARINIPLDCRDGACGTCKSLCESGTFDAGDYIEEALTDDEAEQGYCLPCQMVPESDLVLQIPTTSAVAKTAAGSYTSTITEIVRHSDSTVGFTVAVDNRADLVFLPGQYVNILVPGTEATRSYSFSTGPDVESASFLVKITPGGLMSDYLSLQAQVGDTLELTGPMGSFFLRSGQRRALLLAGGTGLAPLLSILEKMQTDGVTRPVHLIYGVNSDLDLVELEKLSAYAASLPQFTFDYCVSDPNSTAPNKGYVTSLIEPGHLDGGDVDVYLCGPPPMVEAVRQHFKNVSITPTNFYFEKFNSAATPADSPASSIEETAADTYEIGEEHLPVAESDAQFDARMALELGALELTIGRLTPAQLTEYRILAENSATSIDRDHFTDAAAFTETNALFHDFLFRCTGNDILLQAYQRLEVTQLMNRVLRTADWVDEHVAEDHSRIVRAFEQNDRAAARELIVQHSKHAKSTMRRAITDARVSVAS
;
A
#
# COMPACT_ATOMS: atom_id res chain seq x y z
N MET A 1 -30.54 -0.32 7.97
CA MET A 1 -29.93 -1.43 8.74
C MET A 1 -28.54 -0.98 9.16
N THR A 2 -27.88 -1.66 10.10
CA THR A 2 -26.52 -1.31 10.55
C THR A 2 -25.64 -2.54 10.46
N PHE A 3 -24.42 -2.35 9.99
CA PHE A 3 -23.40 -3.38 9.82
C PHE A 3 -22.15 -3.05 10.64
N GLN A 4 -21.41 -4.07 11.05
CA GLN A 4 -20.15 -3.95 11.76
C GLN A 4 -18.98 -3.93 10.77
N ILE A 5 -18.16 -2.89 10.85
CA ILE A 5 -16.99 -2.68 10.00
C ILE A 5 -15.74 -2.82 10.88
N ALA A 6 -14.94 -3.85 10.62
CA ALA A 6 -13.63 -4.02 11.23
C ALA A 6 -12.57 -3.25 10.43
N LEU A 7 -11.91 -2.28 11.07
CA LEU A 7 -10.83 -1.48 10.51
C LEU A 7 -9.51 -2.00 11.07
N SER A 8 -8.77 -2.77 10.28
CA SER A 8 -7.44 -3.30 10.60
C SER A 8 -6.36 -2.32 10.17
N PHE A 9 -5.47 -1.95 11.08
CA PHE A 9 -4.42 -0.95 10.86
C PHE A 9 -3.04 -1.60 10.78
N GLU A 10 -2.06 -0.90 10.19
CA GLU A 10 -0.70 -1.41 9.97
C GLU A 10 0.10 -1.70 11.25
N ASP A 11 -0.31 -1.11 12.38
CA ASP A 11 0.25 -1.40 13.70
C ASP A 11 -0.32 -2.70 14.32
N GLY A 12 -1.09 -3.48 13.55
CA GLY A 12 -1.69 -4.75 13.93
C GLY A 12 -2.92 -4.61 14.84
N ILE A 13 -3.43 -3.39 15.01
CA ILE A 13 -4.61 -3.11 15.83
C ILE A 13 -5.84 -3.11 14.93
N THR A 14 -6.92 -3.76 15.39
CA THR A 14 -8.24 -3.68 14.74
C THR A 14 -9.20 -2.86 15.59
N ARG A 15 -10.01 -2.01 14.95
CA ARG A 15 -11.12 -1.27 15.56
C ARG A 15 -12.43 -1.67 14.89
N PHE A 16 -13.54 -1.51 15.60
CA PHE A 16 -14.87 -1.81 15.06
C PHE A 16 -15.70 -0.53 15.06
N VAL A 17 -16.43 -0.29 13.97
CA VAL A 17 -17.39 0.79 13.85
C VAL A 17 -18.71 0.25 13.32
N GLU A 18 -19.83 0.72 13.85
CA GLU A 18 -21.14 0.45 13.27
C GLU A 18 -21.41 1.45 12.16
N CYS A 19 -21.79 0.98 10.97
CA CYS A 19 -22.11 1.80 9.81
C CYS A 19 -23.52 1.49 9.31
N SER A 20 -24.34 2.51 9.09
CA SER A 20 -25.68 2.35 8.54
C SER A 20 -25.70 2.37 7.01
N THR A 21 -26.79 1.88 6.43
CA THR A 21 -27.00 1.85 4.96
C THR A 21 -27.25 3.23 4.32
N ASP A 22 -27.23 4.30 5.09
CA ASP A 22 -27.47 5.70 4.69
C ASP A 22 -26.25 6.61 4.91
N GLU A 23 -25.10 6.05 5.29
CA GLU A 23 -23.83 6.76 5.42
C GLU A 23 -22.69 5.94 4.79
N THR A 24 -21.58 6.60 4.47
CA THR A 24 -20.38 5.93 3.96
C THR A 24 -19.58 5.30 5.10
N VAL A 25 -18.71 4.33 4.78
CA VAL A 25 -17.80 3.74 5.78
C VAL A 25 -16.87 4.80 6.37
N ALA A 26 -16.41 5.76 5.56
CA ALA A 26 -15.62 6.89 6.04
C ALA A 26 -16.40 7.74 7.04
N ASP A 27 -17.67 8.07 6.77
CA ASP A 27 -18.50 8.85 7.69
C ASP A 27 -18.75 8.11 9.00
N ALA A 28 -19.06 6.82 8.95
CA ALA A 28 -19.19 5.98 10.14
C ALA A 28 -17.90 5.93 10.96
N SER A 29 -16.75 5.80 10.29
CA SER A 29 -15.44 5.80 10.92
C SER A 29 -15.15 7.13 11.63
N TYR A 30 -15.37 8.26 10.96
CA TYR A 30 -15.18 9.59 11.51
C TYR A 30 -16.17 9.89 12.65
N ARG A 31 -17.43 9.44 12.54
CA ARG A 31 -18.43 9.52 13.61
C ARG A 31 -18.00 8.74 14.85
N ALA A 32 -17.33 7.60 14.67
CA ALA A 32 -16.71 6.82 15.74
C ALA A 32 -15.38 7.39 16.25
N ARG A 33 -14.93 8.55 15.73
CA ARG A 33 -13.63 9.19 16.03
C ARG A 33 -12.43 8.32 15.67
N ILE A 34 -12.57 7.58 14.56
CA ILE A 34 -11.50 6.84 13.91
C ILE A 34 -11.34 7.48 12.53
N ASN A 35 -10.39 8.40 12.41
CA ASN A 35 -10.12 9.20 11.23
C ASN A 35 -9.16 8.42 10.32
N ILE A 36 -9.72 7.43 9.60
CA ILE A 36 -8.99 6.75 8.52
C ILE A 36 -8.53 7.78 7.47
N PRO A 37 -7.49 7.48 6.66
CA PRO A 37 -7.03 8.39 5.62
C PRO A 37 -8.20 8.86 4.74
N LEU A 38 -8.35 10.17 4.57
CA LEU A 38 -9.46 10.77 3.82
C LEU A 38 -9.11 12.21 3.42
N ASP A 39 -9.51 12.63 2.22
CA ASP A 39 -9.37 14.01 1.75
C ASP A 39 -10.62 14.52 1.02
N CYS A 40 -10.75 14.31 -0.29
CA CYS A 40 -11.79 14.95 -1.11
C CYS A 40 -13.23 14.52 -0.78
N ARG A 41 -13.41 13.32 -0.20
CA ARG A 41 -14.72 12.66 0.03
C ARG A 41 -15.56 12.39 -1.23
N ASP A 42 -14.99 12.53 -2.41
CA ASP A 42 -15.73 12.53 -3.68
C ASP A 42 -15.18 11.50 -4.69
N GLY A 43 -14.49 10.46 -4.22
CA GLY A 43 -13.98 9.41 -5.10
C GLY A 43 -12.90 9.87 -6.10
N ALA A 44 -12.24 11.00 -5.85
CA ALA A 44 -11.37 11.66 -6.83
C ALA A 44 -9.87 11.69 -6.44
N CYS A 45 -9.55 11.55 -5.14
CA CYS A 45 -8.19 11.76 -4.61
C CYS A 45 -7.41 10.48 -4.25
N GLY A 46 -8.05 9.31 -4.28
CA GLY A 46 -7.45 8.03 -3.85
C GLY A 46 -6.97 7.94 -2.39
N THR A 47 -7.01 9.02 -1.58
CA THR A 47 -6.39 9.04 -0.24
C THR A 47 -7.01 8.04 0.72
N CYS A 48 -8.31 7.77 0.61
CA CYS A 48 -8.98 6.79 1.45
C CYS A 48 -8.79 5.34 0.99
N LYS A 49 -8.12 5.10 -0.15
CA LYS A 49 -7.97 3.76 -0.73
C LYS A 49 -7.55 2.76 0.34
N SER A 50 -8.38 1.74 0.52
CA SER A 50 -8.26 0.71 1.54
C SER A 50 -8.58 -0.63 0.90
N LEU A 51 -8.04 -1.71 1.43
CA LEU A 51 -8.33 -3.05 0.92
C LEU A 51 -9.50 -3.65 1.71
N CYS A 52 -10.58 -4.00 1.04
CA CYS A 52 -11.68 -4.74 1.64
C CYS A 52 -11.35 -6.24 1.62
N GLU A 53 -11.09 -6.84 2.79
CA GLU A 53 -10.78 -8.27 2.95
C GLU A 53 -12.03 -9.15 2.91
N SER A 54 -13.15 -8.66 3.43
CA SER A 54 -14.41 -9.42 3.46
C SER A 54 -15.63 -8.52 3.53
N GLY A 55 -16.75 -9.02 3.03
CA GLY A 55 -18.05 -8.38 3.04
C GLY A 55 -18.43 -7.73 1.70
N THR A 56 -19.71 -7.39 1.55
CA THR A 56 -20.28 -6.76 0.36
C THR A 56 -20.63 -5.31 0.62
N PHE A 57 -20.48 -4.49 -0.41
CA PHE A 57 -20.67 -3.05 -0.34
C PHE A 57 -21.04 -2.51 -1.71
N ASP A 58 -21.75 -1.40 -1.72
CA ASP A 58 -21.84 -0.50 -2.85
C ASP A 58 -20.56 0.35 -2.88
N ALA A 59 -19.85 0.35 -4.01
CA ALA A 59 -18.58 1.05 -4.16
C ALA A 59 -18.76 2.57 -4.36
N GLY A 60 -19.97 3.01 -4.70
CA GLY A 60 -20.28 4.40 -5.05
C GLY A 60 -19.61 4.85 -6.35
N ASP A 61 -19.52 6.17 -6.54
CA ASP A 61 -18.97 6.77 -7.75
C ASP A 61 -17.51 7.22 -7.52
N TYR A 62 -16.61 6.86 -8.43
CA TYR A 62 -15.22 7.29 -8.39
C TYR A 62 -14.61 7.38 -9.78
N ILE A 63 -13.50 8.10 -9.91
CA ILE A 63 -12.75 8.21 -11.16
C ILE A 63 -11.59 7.20 -11.20
N GLU A 64 -11.18 6.81 -12.40
CA GLU A 64 -10.12 5.83 -12.64
C GLU A 64 -8.78 6.28 -12.02
N GLU A 65 -8.54 7.59 -11.93
CA GLU A 65 -7.38 8.14 -11.23
C GLU A 65 -7.40 7.90 -9.71
N ALA A 66 -8.56 7.74 -9.08
CA ALA A 66 -8.62 7.49 -7.63
C ALA A 66 -8.51 6.01 -7.29
N LEU A 67 -9.12 5.16 -8.11
CA LEU A 67 -9.14 3.71 -7.98
C LEU A 67 -9.32 3.13 -9.39
N THR A 68 -8.32 2.42 -9.89
CA THR A 68 -8.42 1.79 -11.23
C THR A 68 -9.31 0.55 -11.15
N ASP A 69 -9.86 0.12 -12.28
CA ASP A 69 -10.65 -1.12 -12.35
C ASP A 69 -9.85 -2.32 -11.84
N ASP A 70 -8.57 -2.44 -12.24
CA ASP A 70 -7.65 -3.47 -11.75
C ASP A 70 -7.50 -3.46 -10.21
N GLU A 71 -7.51 -2.28 -9.57
CA GLU A 71 -7.40 -2.14 -8.12
C GLU A 71 -8.73 -2.52 -7.45
N ALA A 72 -9.86 -2.06 -7.99
CA ALA A 72 -11.19 -2.41 -7.50
C ALA A 72 -11.42 -3.93 -7.54
N GLU A 73 -11.01 -4.59 -8.62
CA GLU A 73 -11.05 -6.04 -8.77
C GLU A 73 -10.14 -6.78 -7.78
N GLN A 74 -9.00 -6.20 -7.42
CA GLN A 74 -8.11 -6.70 -6.36
C GLN A 74 -8.71 -6.53 -4.94
N GLY A 75 -9.89 -5.91 -4.83
CA GLY A 75 -10.61 -5.70 -3.59
C GLY A 75 -10.30 -4.36 -2.92
N TYR A 76 -9.54 -3.47 -3.59
CA TYR A 76 -9.41 -2.11 -3.10
C TYR A 76 -10.74 -1.36 -3.25
N CYS A 77 -10.97 -0.44 -2.33
CA CYS A 77 -12.19 0.33 -2.25
C CYS A 77 -11.86 1.74 -1.76
N LEU A 78 -12.80 2.66 -1.98
CA LEU A 78 -12.73 4.01 -1.43
C LEU A 78 -13.79 4.14 -0.32
N PRO A 79 -13.42 4.00 0.98
CA PRO A 79 -14.33 4.18 2.12
C PRO A 79 -15.19 5.45 2.08
N CYS A 80 -14.74 6.49 1.36
CA CYS A 80 -15.48 7.74 1.19
C CYS A 80 -16.69 7.68 0.25
N GLN A 81 -16.77 6.63 -0.56
CA GLN A 81 -17.88 6.35 -1.48
C GLN A 81 -18.57 5.02 -1.12
N MET A 82 -17.87 4.18 -0.36
CA MET A 82 -18.32 2.86 0.08
C MET A 82 -19.50 2.93 1.04
N VAL A 83 -20.60 2.24 0.72
CA VAL A 83 -21.74 2.00 1.62
C VAL A 83 -21.86 0.48 1.87
N PRO A 84 -21.89 0.01 3.13
CA PRO A 84 -21.91 -1.43 3.41
C PRO A 84 -23.27 -2.07 3.10
N GLU A 85 -23.22 -3.27 2.54
CA GLU A 85 -24.37 -4.18 2.35
C GLU A 85 -24.29 -5.40 3.27
N SER A 86 -23.14 -5.63 3.90
CA SER A 86 -22.91 -6.61 4.97
C SER A 86 -21.91 -6.07 5.99
N ASP A 87 -21.61 -6.86 7.02
CA ASP A 87 -20.42 -6.63 7.86
C ASP A 87 -19.16 -6.68 6.99
N LEU A 88 -18.19 -5.81 7.27
CA LEU A 88 -16.99 -5.61 6.45
C LEU A 88 -15.71 -5.79 7.29
N VAL A 89 -14.62 -6.15 6.62
CA VAL A 89 -13.25 -6.05 7.16
C VAL A 89 -12.41 -5.27 6.17
N LEU A 90 -11.84 -4.15 6.61
CA LEU A 90 -10.99 -3.26 5.82
C LEU A 90 -9.58 -3.20 6.40
N GLN A 91 -8.57 -3.35 5.54
CA GLN A 91 -7.19 -2.97 5.83
C GLN A 91 -7.00 -1.50 5.49
N ILE A 92 -6.71 -0.70 6.51
CA ILE A 92 -6.52 0.74 6.41
C ILE A 92 -5.02 1.02 6.34
N PRO A 93 -4.52 1.72 5.30
CA PRO A 93 -3.10 2.04 5.14
C PRO A 93 -2.71 3.22 6.05
N THR A 94 -2.82 3.01 7.37
CA THR A 94 -2.31 3.90 8.42
C THR A 94 -2.19 3.13 9.73
N THR A 95 -1.64 3.76 10.76
CA THR A 95 -1.60 3.19 12.11
C THR A 95 -2.84 3.58 12.91
N SER A 96 -3.28 2.73 13.84
CA SER A 96 -4.43 3.05 14.70
C SER A 96 -4.20 4.28 15.59
N ALA A 97 -2.94 4.61 15.88
CA ALA A 97 -2.57 5.81 16.62
C ALA A 97 -2.88 7.08 15.83
N VAL A 98 -2.52 7.10 14.54
CA VAL A 98 -2.77 8.23 13.62
C VAL A 98 -4.23 8.30 13.25
N ALA A 99 -4.90 7.16 13.07
CA ALA A 99 -6.34 7.14 12.88
C ALA A 99 -7.11 7.69 14.09
N LYS A 100 -6.53 7.74 15.29
CA LYS A 100 -7.18 8.36 16.46
C LYS A 100 -6.94 9.86 16.56
N THR A 101 -5.96 10.40 15.84
CA THR A 101 -5.74 11.83 15.76
C THR A 101 -6.70 12.39 14.71
N ALA A 102 -7.51 13.39 15.08
CA ALA A 102 -8.38 14.06 14.12
C ALA A 102 -7.53 14.98 13.24
N ALA A 103 -7.88 15.08 11.97
CA ALA A 103 -7.45 16.20 11.15
C ALA A 103 -7.88 17.48 11.87
N GLY A 104 -6.90 18.23 12.35
CA GLY A 104 -7.09 19.47 13.09
C GLY A 104 -6.89 20.67 12.18
N SER A 105 -7.53 21.78 12.52
CA SER A 105 -7.18 23.08 11.96
C SER A 105 -6.17 23.75 12.87
N TYR A 106 -5.03 24.14 12.30
CA TYR A 106 -3.93 24.76 13.02
C TYR A 106 -3.65 26.13 12.42
N THR A 107 -3.72 27.14 13.28
CA THR A 107 -3.16 28.45 12.96
C THR A 107 -1.64 28.36 13.02
N SER A 108 -0.97 28.93 12.04
CA SER A 108 0.49 28.92 11.96
C SER A 108 1.01 30.25 11.46
N THR A 109 2.24 30.58 11.83
CA THR A 109 2.91 31.82 11.41
C THR A 109 4.10 31.48 10.55
N ILE A 110 4.22 32.09 9.37
CA ILE A 110 5.41 31.95 8.52
C ILE A 110 6.62 32.53 9.26
N THR A 111 7.62 31.70 9.52
CA THR A 111 8.87 32.09 10.18
C THR A 111 10.01 32.28 9.18
N GLU A 112 9.94 31.63 8.02
CA GLU A 112 10.97 31.68 6.99
C GLU A 112 10.38 31.47 5.60
N ILE A 113 10.93 32.19 4.61
CA ILE A 113 10.65 31.97 3.18
C ILE A 113 11.98 31.94 2.44
N VAL A 114 12.25 30.84 1.75
CA VAL A 114 13.43 30.63 0.90
C VAL A 114 12.97 30.53 -0.55
N ARG A 115 13.26 31.56 -1.34
CA ARG A 115 12.99 31.57 -2.78
C ARG A 115 14.19 30.96 -3.50
N HIS A 116 14.20 29.64 -3.62
CA HIS A 116 15.32 28.91 -4.24
C HIS A 116 15.52 29.30 -5.71
N SER A 117 14.41 29.49 -6.42
CA SER A 117 14.38 29.94 -7.82
C SER A 117 13.02 30.53 -8.16
N ASP A 118 12.85 30.97 -9.42
CA ASP A 118 11.56 31.45 -9.93
C ASP A 118 10.49 30.34 -9.99
N SER A 119 10.91 29.07 -9.94
CA SER A 119 10.03 27.90 -10.02
C SER A 119 9.82 27.20 -8.68
N THR A 120 10.60 27.52 -7.63
CA THR A 120 10.57 26.77 -6.36
C THR A 120 10.73 27.66 -5.15
N VAL A 121 9.79 27.56 -4.21
CA VAL A 121 9.80 28.26 -2.92
C VAL A 121 9.70 27.25 -1.78
N GLY A 122 10.63 27.33 -0.84
CA GLY A 122 10.52 26.70 0.47
C GLY A 122 9.98 27.70 1.49
N PHE A 123 9.16 27.26 2.43
CA PHE A 123 8.79 28.09 3.57
C PHE A 123 8.61 27.25 4.82
N THR A 124 8.78 27.89 5.97
CA THR A 124 8.68 27.28 7.30
C THR A 124 7.65 28.04 8.11
N VAL A 125 6.85 27.30 8.87
CA VAL A 125 5.86 27.86 9.80
C VAL A 125 6.09 27.36 11.23
N ALA A 126 5.84 28.24 12.18
CA ALA A 126 5.58 27.85 13.57
C ALA A 126 4.09 27.53 13.70
N VAL A 127 3.77 26.33 14.19
CA VAL A 127 2.39 25.86 14.35
C VAL A 127 1.94 26.09 15.79
N ASP A 128 0.81 26.78 15.97
CA ASP A 128 0.21 26.94 17.30
C ASP A 128 -0.19 25.57 17.85
N ASN A 129 0.15 25.32 19.12
CA ASN A 129 -0.02 24.01 19.76
C ASN A 129 0.58 22.85 18.95
N ARG A 130 1.79 23.03 18.39
CA ARG A 130 2.51 22.06 17.54
C ARG A 130 2.40 20.59 17.96
N ALA A 131 2.38 20.29 19.25
CA ALA A 131 2.26 18.93 19.78
C ALA A 131 0.96 18.21 19.38
N ASP A 132 -0.10 18.96 19.03
CA ASP A 132 -1.38 18.40 18.58
C ASP A 132 -1.32 17.94 17.12
N LEU A 133 -0.42 18.53 16.31
CA LEU A 133 -0.18 18.14 14.92
C LEU A 133 0.72 16.90 14.85
N VAL A 134 0.14 15.72 15.09
CA VAL A 134 0.83 14.43 15.00
C VAL A 134 0.65 13.86 13.60
N PHE A 135 1.75 13.65 12.86
CA PHE A 135 1.74 13.13 11.49
C PHE A 135 2.80 12.05 11.27
N LEU A 136 2.65 11.26 10.20
CA LEU A 136 3.63 10.29 9.73
C LEU A 136 4.50 10.89 8.62
N PRO A 137 5.80 10.61 8.58
CA PRO A 137 6.69 11.24 7.62
C PRO A 137 6.33 10.83 6.18
N GLY A 138 5.95 11.81 5.38
CA GLY A 138 5.39 11.63 4.04
C GLY A 138 4.00 12.24 3.87
N GLN A 139 3.25 12.45 4.96
CA GLN A 139 1.93 13.07 4.95
C GLN A 139 1.96 14.56 4.58
N TYR A 140 0.77 15.10 4.32
CA TYR A 140 0.56 16.50 3.93
C TYR A 140 -0.51 17.20 4.77
N VAL A 141 -0.64 18.51 4.55
CA VAL A 141 -1.75 19.34 5.03
C VAL A 141 -2.36 20.11 3.88
N ASN A 142 -3.64 20.44 4.01
CA ASN A 142 -4.30 21.42 3.16
C ASN A 142 -4.11 22.82 3.76
N ILE A 143 -3.50 23.73 3.00
CA ILE A 143 -3.27 25.11 3.41
C ILE A 143 -4.30 26.01 2.72
N LEU A 144 -5.05 26.78 3.50
CA LEU A 144 -5.95 27.80 2.97
C LEU A 144 -5.13 28.89 2.26
N VAL A 145 -5.45 29.16 1.01
CA VAL A 145 -4.79 30.22 0.24
C VAL A 145 -5.26 31.57 0.77
N PRO A 146 -4.37 32.42 1.32
CA PRO A 146 -4.76 33.66 1.95
C PRO A 146 -5.59 34.56 1.04
N GLY A 147 -6.69 35.08 1.58
CA GLY A 147 -7.62 35.94 0.85
C GLY A 147 -8.60 35.21 -0.07
N THR A 148 -8.66 33.88 -0.03
CA THR A 148 -9.59 33.06 -0.82
C THR A 148 -10.22 31.96 0.04
N GLU A 149 -11.18 31.22 -0.54
CA GLU A 149 -11.73 29.99 0.07
C GLU A 149 -11.04 28.72 -0.45
N ALA A 150 -10.07 28.86 -1.36
CA ALA A 150 -9.38 27.72 -1.96
C ALA A 150 -8.30 27.17 -1.03
N THR A 151 -8.15 25.84 -0.97
CA THR A 151 -7.08 25.16 -0.26
C THR A 151 -6.10 24.49 -1.22
N ARG A 152 -4.85 24.29 -0.81
CA ARG A 152 -3.86 23.53 -1.57
C ARG A 152 -3.10 22.56 -0.67
N SER A 153 -2.90 21.34 -1.16
CA SER A 153 -2.21 20.26 -0.46
C SER A 153 -0.69 20.43 -0.56
N TYR A 154 0.00 20.37 0.58
CA TYR A 154 1.46 20.44 0.64
C TYR A 154 2.02 19.43 1.64
N SER A 155 2.85 18.51 1.13
CA SER A 155 3.55 17.52 1.96
C SER A 155 4.59 18.21 2.85
N PHE A 156 4.70 17.73 4.10
CA PHE A 156 5.75 18.21 5.00
C PHE A 156 7.14 17.88 4.43
N SER A 157 8.06 18.84 4.49
CA SER A 157 9.49 18.62 4.20
C SER A 157 10.36 18.49 5.44
N THR A 158 9.75 18.55 6.63
CA THR A 158 10.38 18.29 7.94
C THR A 158 9.80 17.02 8.57
N GLY A 159 10.58 16.40 9.46
CA GLY A 159 10.15 15.23 10.22
C GLY A 159 9.11 15.57 11.29
N PRO A 160 8.35 14.57 11.78
CA PRO A 160 7.27 14.76 12.75
C PRO A 160 7.74 15.20 14.13
N ASP A 161 9.00 14.94 14.47
CA ASP A 161 9.60 15.29 15.75
C ASP A 161 10.24 16.70 15.75
N VAL A 162 10.15 17.44 14.63
CA VAL A 162 10.68 18.81 14.48
C VAL A 162 9.63 19.84 14.93
N GLU A 163 10.06 20.85 15.68
CA GLU A 163 9.18 21.88 16.25
C GLU A 163 8.51 22.77 15.19
N SER A 164 9.17 23.03 14.07
CA SER A 164 8.61 23.73 12.92
C SER A 164 8.11 22.78 11.83
N ALA A 165 7.16 23.24 11.02
CA ALA A 165 6.74 22.56 9.81
C ALA A 165 7.27 23.32 8.58
N SER A 166 7.98 22.64 7.68
CA SER A 166 8.41 23.23 6.41
C SER A 166 7.75 22.57 5.22
N PHE A 167 7.69 23.31 4.12
CA PHE A 167 7.09 22.89 2.85
C PHE A 167 7.99 23.30 1.70
N LEU A 168 7.90 22.57 0.59
CA LEU A 168 8.60 22.87 -0.65
C LEU A 168 7.59 22.91 -1.80
N VAL A 169 7.46 24.08 -2.44
CA VAL A 169 6.36 24.37 -3.37
C VAL A 169 6.89 24.75 -4.73
N LYS A 170 6.34 24.10 -5.76
CA LYS A 170 6.54 24.50 -7.15
C LYS A 170 5.65 25.70 -7.48
N ILE A 171 6.26 26.76 -7.99
CA ILE A 171 5.57 27.94 -8.48
C ILE A 171 5.03 27.66 -9.88
N THR A 172 3.70 27.70 -10.00
CA THR A 172 2.99 27.55 -11.26
C THR A 172 2.35 28.89 -11.63
N PRO A 173 2.64 29.46 -12.82
CA PRO A 173 2.06 30.75 -13.23
C PRO A 173 0.54 30.76 -13.17
N GLY A 174 -0.04 31.76 -12.49
CA GLY A 174 -1.49 31.90 -12.35
C GLY A 174 -2.12 30.97 -11.31
N GLY A 175 -1.33 30.19 -10.58
CA GLY A 175 -1.80 29.41 -9.44
C GLY A 175 -2.00 30.30 -8.21
N LEU A 176 -3.16 30.23 -7.56
CA LEU A 176 -3.52 31.10 -6.43
C LEU A 176 -2.47 31.11 -5.31
N MET A 177 -2.05 29.92 -4.84
CA MET A 177 -1.00 29.83 -3.82
C MET A 177 0.38 30.24 -4.36
N SER A 178 0.68 29.90 -5.61
CA SER A 178 1.94 30.27 -6.26
C SER A 178 2.09 31.80 -6.36
N ASP A 179 1.02 32.50 -6.71
CA ASP A 179 0.99 33.97 -6.77
C ASP A 179 1.14 34.58 -5.37
N TYR A 180 0.45 34.03 -4.36
CA TYR A 180 0.64 34.45 -2.97
C TYR A 180 2.11 34.28 -2.52
N LEU A 181 2.69 33.09 -2.64
CA LEU A 181 4.06 32.80 -2.21
C LEU A 181 5.11 33.63 -2.96
N SER A 182 4.90 33.85 -4.25
CA SER A 182 5.85 34.57 -5.10
C SER A 182 5.81 36.08 -4.89
N LEU A 183 4.61 36.64 -4.71
CA LEU A 183 4.41 38.10 -4.81
C LEU A 183 4.05 38.77 -3.48
N GLN A 184 3.42 38.05 -2.55
CA GLN A 184 2.76 38.64 -1.39
C GLN A 184 3.33 38.14 -0.06
N ALA A 185 3.65 36.85 0.04
CA ALA A 185 4.01 36.19 1.28
C ALA A 185 5.24 36.80 1.96
N GLN A 186 5.10 37.06 3.26
CA GLN A 186 6.10 37.63 4.15
C GLN A 186 6.20 36.83 5.45
N VAL A 187 7.38 36.89 6.07
CA VAL A 187 7.57 36.38 7.43
C VAL A 187 6.65 37.15 8.38
N GLY A 188 5.91 36.41 9.22
CA GLY A 188 4.87 36.94 10.10
C GLY A 188 3.46 36.75 9.58
N ASP A 189 3.27 36.38 8.31
CA ASP A 189 1.94 36.07 7.79
C ASP A 189 1.36 34.82 8.46
N THR A 190 0.05 34.82 8.65
CA THR A 190 -0.69 33.71 9.25
C THR A 190 -1.25 32.79 8.16
N LEU A 191 -1.03 31.49 8.31
CA LEU A 191 -1.59 30.44 7.47
C LEU A 191 -2.46 29.49 8.30
N GLU A 192 -3.56 29.04 7.71
CA GLU A 192 -4.42 28.01 8.29
C GLU A 192 -4.13 26.66 7.61
N LEU A 193 -3.74 25.67 8.41
CA LEU A 193 -3.39 24.32 7.98
C LEU A 193 -4.46 23.35 8.46
N THR A 194 -4.91 22.45 7.60
CA THR A 194 -5.82 21.36 7.96
C THR A 194 -5.15 20.02 7.69
N GLY A 195 -5.05 19.15 8.70
CA GLY A 195 -4.50 17.80 8.54
C GLY A 195 -3.98 17.16 9.85
N PRO A 196 -3.07 16.18 9.79
CA PRO A 196 -2.43 15.67 8.57
C PRO A 196 -3.34 14.77 7.73
N MET A 197 -2.91 14.52 6.50
CA MET A 197 -3.63 13.76 5.48
C MET A 197 -2.64 12.92 4.66
N GLY A 198 -3.14 11.94 3.91
CA GLY A 198 -2.33 11.07 3.05
C GLY A 198 -1.97 9.72 3.65
N SER A 199 -1.87 8.71 2.79
CA SER A 199 -1.41 7.34 3.09
C SER A 199 0.01 7.05 2.59
N PHE A 200 0.64 8.01 1.91
CA PHE A 200 2.06 7.96 1.59
C PHE A 200 2.89 8.34 2.82
N PHE A 201 3.51 7.36 3.47
CA PHE A 201 4.40 7.59 4.61
C PHE A 201 5.39 6.45 4.80
N LEU A 202 6.47 6.71 5.53
CA LEU A 202 7.48 5.69 5.86
C LEU A 202 6.89 4.51 6.64
N ARG A 203 6.97 3.31 6.07
CA ARG A 203 6.63 2.07 6.77
C ARG A 203 7.76 1.58 7.66
N SER A 204 7.39 0.94 8.78
CA SER A 204 8.34 0.24 9.64
C SER A 204 8.95 -0.95 8.91
N GLY A 205 10.24 -1.23 9.13
CA GLY A 205 10.91 -2.35 8.48
C GLY A 205 12.43 -2.22 8.47
N GLN A 206 13.11 -3.21 7.89
CA GLN A 206 14.57 -3.22 7.70
C GLN A 206 14.99 -3.52 6.26
N ARG A 207 14.02 -3.73 5.35
CA ARG A 207 14.27 -3.95 3.92
C ARG A 207 14.88 -2.71 3.28
N ARG A 208 15.69 -2.89 2.23
CA ARG A 208 16.20 -1.77 1.43
C ARG A 208 15.05 -0.85 0.99
N ALA A 209 15.28 0.45 1.04
CA ALA A 209 14.36 1.44 0.50
C ALA A 209 14.96 2.14 -0.72
N LEU A 210 14.17 2.25 -1.79
CA LEU A 210 14.46 3.10 -2.95
C LEU A 210 13.48 4.28 -2.95
N LEU A 211 14.01 5.48 -2.75
CA LEU A 211 13.26 6.72 -2.74
C LEU A 211 13.41 7.39 -4.12
N LEU A 212 12.31 7.79 -4.74
CA LEU A 212 12.28 8.43 -6.06
C LEU A 212 11.52 9.75 -5.97
N ALA A 213 12.18 10.87 -6.24
CA ALA A 213 11.59 12.21 -6.19
C ALA A 213 11.57 12.88 -7.57
N GLY A 214 10.47 13.54 -7.89
CA GLY A 214 10.34 14.44 -9.05
C GLY A 214 10.02 15.87 -8.64
N GLY A 215 10.93 16.80 -8.88
CA GLY A 215 10.75 18.21 -8.49
C GLY A 215 10.42 18.36 -7.00
N THR A 216 9.34 19.07 -6.67
CA THR A 216 8.94 19.24 -5.26
C THR A 216 8.37 17.98 -4.60
N GLY A 217 8.21 16.87 -5.33
CA GLY A 217 8.02 15.54 -4.74
C GLY A 217 9.18 15.09 -3.84
N LEU A 218 10.27 15.86 -3.78
CA LEU A 218 11.31 15.74 -2.77
C LEU A 218 10.81 16.01 -1.34
N ALA A 219 9.78 16.85 -1.16
CA ALA A 219 9.28 17.26 0.16
C ALA A 219 8.97 16.08 1.10
N PRO A 220 8.05 15.15 0.77
CA PRO A 220 7.73 14.06 1.67
C PRO A 220 8.94 13.14 1.92
N LEU A 221 9.85 13.00 0.96
CA LEU A 221 11.06 12.18 1.12
C LEU A 221 12.07 12.82 2.08
N LEU A 222 12.14 14.16 2.16
CA LEU A 222 12.92 14.85 3.20
C LEU A 222 12.35 14.57 4.60
N SER A 223 11.03 14.57 4.75
CA SER A 223 10.36 14.19 6.01
C SER A 223 10.69 12.74 6.41
N ILE A 224 10.69 11.82 5.44
CA ILE A 224 11.11 10.42 5.63
C ILE A 224 12.57 10.33 6.08
N LEU A 225 13.49 11.04 5.43
CA LEU A 225 14.92 11.03 5.78
C LEU A 225 15.17 11.63 7.17
N GLU A 226 14.50 12.71 7.54
CA GLU A 226 14.57 13.30 8.89
C GLU A 226 14.13 12.29 9.96
N LYS A 227 13.03 11.55 9.70
CA LYS A 227 12.56 10.53 10.64
C LYS A 227 13.54 9.36 10.73
N MET A 228 14.07 8.89 9.60
CA MET A 228 15.09 7.84 9.58
C MET A 228 16.35 8.24 10.36
N GLN A 229 16.78 9.49 10.24
CA GLN A 229 17.91 10.03 11.00
C GLN A 229 17.61 10.06 12.51
N THR A 230 16.45 10.59 12.89
CA THR A 230 16.00 10.67 14.29
C THR A 230 15.95 9.29 14.96
N ASP A 231 15.43 8.29 14.24
CA ASP A 231 15.29 6.92 14.74
C ASP A 231 16.59 6.09 14.64
N GLY A 232 17.65 6.64 14.03
CA GLY A 232 18.92 5.93 13.84
C GLY A 232 18.80 4.70 12.93
N VAL A 233 17.97 4.79 11.89
CA VAL A 233 17.71 3.69 10.96
C VAL A 233 18.99 3.21 10.27
N THR A 234 19.19 1.90 10.25
CA THR A 234 20.38 1.26 9.65
C THR A 234 20.09 0.49 8.36
N ARG A 235 18.87 0.54 7.83
CA ARG A 235 18.52 -0.12 6.57
C ARG A 235 19.23 0.58 5.39
N PRO A 236 19.59 -0.13 4.30
CA PRO A 236 20.07 0.52 3.09
C PRO A 236 19.01 1.43 2.47
N VAL A 237 19.37 2.67 2.15
CA VAL A 237 18.45 3.64 1.53
C VAL A 237 19.16 4.33 0.37
N HIS A 238 18.53 4.34 -0.80
CA HIS A 238 19.02 5.11 -1.94
C HIS A 238 17.94 6.07 -2.44
N LEU A 239 18.27 7.34 -2.63
CA LEU A 239 17.38 8.34 -3.23
C LEU A 239 17.84 8.70 -4.65
N ILE A 240 16.91 8.73 -5.59
CA ILE A 240 17.13 9.32 -6.92
C ILE A 240 16.22 10.53 -7.08
N TYR A 241 16.83 11.71 -7.21
CA TYR A 241 16.12 12.98 -7.33
C TYR A 241 16.18 13.54 -8.76
N GLY A 242 15.04 13.60 -9.46
CA GLY A 242 14.94 14.10 -10.82
C GLY A 242 14.26 15.45 -10.91
N VAL A 243 14.81 16.35 -11.73
CA VAL A 243 14.19 17.66 -12.03
C VAL A 243 14.30 18.04 -13.50
N ASN A 244 13.60 19.11 -13.90
CA ASN A 244 13.60 19.54 -15.28
C ASN A 244 14.84 20.36 -15.64
N SER A 245 15.22 21.33 -14.81
CA SER A 245 16.34 22.25 -15.04
C SER A 245 17.24 22.40 -13.80
N ASP A 246 18.43 22.98 -13.98
CA ASP A 246 19.39 23.23 -12.89
C ASP A 246 18.80 24.13 -11.78
N LEU A 247 17.85 25.01 -12.13
CA LEU A 247 17.19 25.90 -11.17
C LEU A 247 16.20 25.19 -10.24
N ASP A 248 15.80 23.98 -10.59
CA ASP A 248 14.87 23.16 -9.80
C ASP A 248 15.65 22.24 -8.83
N LEU A 249 16.98 22.14 -8.96
CA LEU A 249 17.84 21.39 -8.04
C LEU A 249 17.99 22.14 -6.71
N VAL A 250 17.09 21.84 -5.78
CA VAL A 250 17.05 22.42 -4.44
C VAL A 250 17.42 21.38 -3.37
N GLU A 251 17.74 21.84 -2.17
CA GLU A 251 17.95 21.00 -0.97
C GLU A 251 19.10 19.97 -1.05
N LEU A 252 19.99 20.08 -2.04
CA LEU A 252 21.15 19.18 -2.19
C LEU A 252 22.09 19.19 -0.97
N GLU A 253 22.19 20.33 -0.28
CA GLU A 253 22.97 20.48 0.96
C GLU A 253 22.34 19.70 2.12
N LYS A 254 21.01 19.71 2.24
CA LYS A 254 20.30 18.87 3.23
C LYS A 254 20.48 17.39 2.92
N LEU A 255 20.35 16.99 1.65
CA LEU A 255 20.62 15.60 1.24
C LEU A 255 22.05 15.16 1.56
N SER A 256 23.03 16.04 1.34
CA SER A 256 24.43 15.78 1.70
C SER A 256 24.62 15.65 3.22
N ALA A 257 23.91 16.45 4.01
CA ALA A 257 23.92 16.34 5.47
C ALA A 257 23.30 15.02 5.96
N TYR A 258 22.19 14.57 5.36
CA TYR A 258 21.63 13.26 5.65
C TYR A 258 22.62 12.15 5.30
N ALA A 259 23.26 12.18 4.13
CA ALA A 259 24.25 11.19 3.71
C ALA A 259 25.47 11.12 4.65
N ALA A 260 25.86 12.25 5.25
CA ALA A 260 26.92 12.28 6.26
C ALA A 260 26.50 11.65 7.61
N SER A 261 25.21 11.68 7.93
CA SER A 261 24.67 11.25 9.23
C SER A 261 24.06 9.83 9.24
N LEU A 262 23.49 9.40 8.11
CA LEU A 262 22.85 8.11 7.91
C LEU A 262 23.83 7.17 7.18
N PRO A 263 24.47 6.20 7.86
CA PRO A 263 25.61 5.46 7.31
C PRO A 263 25.34 4.66 6.03
N GLN A 264 24.08 4.29 5.78
CA GLN A 264 23.67 3.52 4.60
C GLN A 264 22.74 4.31 3.66
N PHE A 265 22.70 5.63 3.80
CA PHE A 265 21.99 6.50 2.87
C PHE A 265 22.94 7.01 1.79
N THR A 266 22.54 6.83 0.53
CA THR A 266 23.18 7.45 -0.64
C THR A 266 22.12 8.13 -1.49
N PHE A 267 22.53 9.09 -2.31
CA PHE A 267 21.63 9.71 -3.27
C PHE A 267 22.33 10.08 -4.56
N ASP A 268 21.57 10.05 -5.64
CA ASP A 268 21.91 10.59 -6.94
C ASP A 268 20.84 11.59 -7.37
N TYR A 269 21.19 12.49 -8.28
CA TYR A 269 20.24 13.39 -8.90
C TYR A 269 20.48 13.52 -10.40
N CYS A 270 19.42 13.79 -11.15
CA CYS A 270 19.47 14.00 -12.59
C CYS A 270 18.64 15.21 -13.03
N VAL A 271 19.08 15.83 -14.14
CA VAL A 271 18.36 16.94 -14.77
C VAL A 271 17.99 16.55 -16.20
N SER A 272 16.73 16.77 -16.58
CA SER A 272 16.25 16.38 -17.91
C SER A 272 16.76 17.30 -19.04
N ASP A 273 17.08 18.57 -18.74
CA ASP A 273 17.66 19.51 -19.71
C ASP A 273 19.02 18.99 -20.21
N PRO A 274 19.19 18.74 -21.52
CA PRO A 274 20.45 18.27 -22.08
C PRO A 274 21.62 19.27 -21.92
N ASN A 275 21.32 20.55 -21.69
CA ASN A 275 22.31 21.61 -21.46
C ASN A 275 22.71 21.76 -19.99
N SER A 276 22.12 20.97 -19.10
CA SER A 276 22.42 20.97 -17.67
C SER A 276 23.89 20.70 -17.38
N THR A 277 24.36 21.32 -16.29
CA THR A 277 25.69 21.06 -15.71
C THR A 277 25.71 19.91 -14.70
N ALA A 278 24.57 19.30 -14.41
CA ALA A 278 24.45 18.18 -13.49
C ALA A 278 25.27 16.95 -13.94
N PRO A 279 25.78 16.15 -12.98
CA PRO A 279 26.55 14.95 -13.28
C PRO A 279 25.74 13.93 -14.08
N ASN A 280 24.46 13.78 -13.76
CA ASN A 280 23.56 12.88 -14.48
C ASN A 280 22.50 13.68 -15.25
N LYS A 281 22.26 13.26 -16.48
CA LYS A 281 21.26 13.85 -17.38
C LYS A 281 20.15 12.84 -17.67
N GLY A 282 18.94 13.32 -17.91
CA GLY A 282 17.79 12.49 -18.21
C GLY A 282 16.82 12.39 -17.04
N TYR A 283 16.28 11.19 -16.82
CA TYR A 283 15.18 10.94 -15.89
C TYR A 283 15.59 9.94 -14.81
N VAL A 284 14.87 9.93 -13.69
CA VAL A 284 15.19 9.05 -12.54
C VAL A 284 15.30 7.58 -12.93
N THR A 285 14.47 7.12 -13.88
CA THR A 285 14.48 5.74 -14.39
C THR A 285 15.80 5.34 -15.05
N SER A 286 16.60 6.31 -15.49
CA SER A 286 17.92 6.07 -16.10
C SER A 286 19.00 5.78 -15.06
N LEU A 287 18.75 6.11 -13.80
CA LEU A 287 19.67 5.91 -12.67
C LEU A 287 19.24 4.75 -11.76
N ILE A 288 18.12 4.08 -12.07
CA ILE A 288 17.72 2.87 -11.37
C ILE A 288 18.66 1.74 -11.81
N GLU A 289 19.55 1.34 -10.91
CA GLU A 289 20.45 0.21 -11.12
C GLU A 289 19.89 -1.07 -10.50
N PRO A 290 20.25 -2.27 -11.01
CA PRO A 290 19.84 -3.54 -10.42
C PRO A 290 20.17 -3.66 -8.92
N GLY A 291 21.28 -3.04 -8.49
CA GLY A 291 21.68 -2.99 -7.08
C GLY A 291 20.69 -2.24 -6.18
N HIS A 292 19.92 -1.29 -6.72
CA HIS A 292 18.88 -0.59 -5.96
C HIS A 292 17.65 -1.45 -5.72
N LEU A 293 17.44 -2.48 -6.55
CA LEU A 293 16.20 -3.25 -6.57
C LEU A 293 16.28 -4.56 -5.78
N ASP A 294 17.49 -5.04 -5.49
CA ASP A 294 17.74 -6.27 -4.72
C ASP A 294 16.92 -7.49 -5.20
N GLY A 295 16.76 -7.63 -6.53
CA GLY A 295 15.96 -8.69 -7.12
C GLY A 295 14.46 -8.62 -6.81
N GLY A 296 13.95 -7.48 -6.35
CA GLY A 296 12.55 -7.27 -5.95
C GLY A 296 12.36 -7.14 -4.43
N ASP A 297 13.37 -7.48 -3.61
CA ASP A 297 13.32 -7.33 -2.15
C ASP A 297 13.61 -5.88 -1.72
N VAL A 298 12.80 -4.94 -2.23
CA VAL A 298 12.90 -3.49 -1.99
C VAL A 298 11.53 -2.89 -1.68
N ASP A 299 11.50 -1.92 -0.75
CA ASP A 299 10.38 -1.01 -0.56
C ASP A 299 10.63 0.26 -1.41
N VAL A 300 9.76 0.53 -2.38
CA VAL A 300 9.87 1.72 -3.24
C VAL A 300 8.93 2.81 -2.74
N TYR A 301 9.45 4.03 -2.59
CA TYR A 301 8.67 5.23 -2.26
C TYR A 301 8.87 6.26 -3.37
N LEU A 302 7.81 6.61 -4.07
CA LEU A 302 7.86 7.47 -5.25
C LEU A 302 6.92 8.66 -5.11
N CYS A 303 7.46 9.88 -5.12
CA CYS A 303 6.63 11.08 -5.12
C CYS A 303 7.04 12.03 -6.24
N GLY A 304 6.07 12.50 -7.03
CA GLY A 304 6.34 13.39 -8.16
C GLY A 304 5.13 13.61 -9.06
N PRO A 305 5.35 14.20 -10.25
CA PRO A 305 4.27 14.43 -11.20
C PRO A 305 3.77 13.10 -11.81
N PRO A 306 2.49 12.98 -12.19
CA PRO A 306 1.91 11.75 -12.73
C PRO A 306 2.72 11.07 -13.85
N PRO A 307 3.25 11.80 -14.85
CA PRO A 307 4.05 11.17 -15.92
C PRO A 307 5.32 10.47 -15.41
N MET A 308 5.91 10.94 -14.31
CA MET A 308 7.06 10.29 -13.70
C MET A 308 6.65 8.98 -13.01
N VAL A 309 5.51 8.99 -12.31
CA VAL A 309 4.98 7.79 -11.64
C VAL A 309 4.73 6.68 -12.65
N GLU A 310 4.06 7.00 -13.75
CA GLU A 310 3.79 6.02 -14.81
C GLU A 310 5.07 5.55 -15.50
N ALA A 311 6.05 6.43 -15.73
CA ALA A 311 7.33 6.06 -16.32
C ALA A 311 8.11 5.07 -15.44
N VAL A 312 8.09 5.23 -14.12
CA VAL A 312 8.73 4.30 -13.18
C VAL A 312 7.99 2.95 -13.16
N ARG A 313 6.65 2.96 -13.14
CA ARG A 313 5.86 1.71 -13.22
C ARG A 313 6.19 0.94 -14.50
N GLN A 314 6.22 1.62 -15.64
CA GLN A 314 6.58 1.01 -16.91
C GLN A 314 8.03 0.50 -16.92
N HIS A 315 8.96 1.20 -16.26
CA HIS A 315 10.34 0.76 -16.11
C HIS A 315 10.41 -0.60 -15.38
N PHE A 316 9.73 -0.75 -14.25
CA PHE A 316 9.69 -2.01 -13.50
C PHE A 316 9.08 -3.16 -14.32
N LYS A 317 8.01 -2.91 -15.08
CA LYS A 317 7.46 -3.87 -16.05
C LYS A 317 8.52 -4.28 -17.09
N ASN A 318 9.24 -3.32 -17.66
CA ASN A 318 10.25 -3.57 -18.69
C ASN A 318 11.45 -4.38 -18.18
N VAL A 319 11.88 -4.17 -16.94
CA VAL A 319 12.98 -4.95 -16.32
C VAL A 319 12.49 -6.23 -15.65
N SER A 320 11.18 -6.51 -15.68
CA SER A 320 10.54 -7.70 -15.09
C SER A 320 10.87 -7.87 -13.59
N ILE A 321 10.88 -6.76 -12.85
CA ILE A 321 11.06 -6.76 -11.39
C ILE A 321 9.79 -6.23 -10.76
N THR A 322 9.26 -6.98 -9.79
CA THR A 322 8.17 -6.54 -8.92
C THR A 322 8.77 -6.22 -7.55
N PRO A 323 8.76 -4.94 -7.12
CA PRO A 323 9.11 -4.57 -5.76
C PRO A 323 8.20 -5.29 -4.76
N THR A 324 8.71 -5.57 -3.56
CA THR A 324 7.90 -6.15 -2.48
C THR A 324 6.79 -5.19 -2.08
N ASN A 325 7.12 -3.90 -1.97
CA ASN A 325 6.17 -2.84 -1.76
C ASN A 325 6.46 -1.67 -2.70
N PHE A 326 5.41 -1.04 -3.22
CA PHE A 326 5.50 0.12 -4.09
C PHE A 326 4.48 1.16 -3.63
N TYR A 327 4.97 2.17 -2.90
CA TYR A 327 4.18 3.29 -2.41
C TYR A 327 4.42 4.49 -3.32
N PHE A 328 3.37 5.18 -3.74
CA PHE A 328 3.53 6.37 -4.55
C PHE A 328 2.56 7.49 -4.19
N GLU A 329 2.92 8.69 -4.60
CA GLU A 329 2.14 9.91 -4.44
C GLU A 329 2.27 10.78 -5.69
N LYS A 330 1.13 11.18 -6.27
CA LYS A 330 1.08 12.01 -7.49
C LYS A 330 0.70 13.46 -7.15
N PHE A 331 1.55 14.40 -7.57
CA PHE A 331 1.26 15.83 -7.50
C PHE A 331 0.64 16.32 -8.81
N ASN A 332 -0.67 16.47 -8.85
CA ASN A 332 -1.34 17.04 -10.01
C ASN A 332 -1.07 18.55 -10.07
N SER A 333 -0.70 19.03 -11.26
CA SER A 333 -0.53 20.47 -11.50
C SER A 333 -1.88 21.08 -11.85
N ALA A 334 -2.27 22.15 -11.17
CA ALA A 334 -3.42 22.94 -11.57
C ALA A 334 -3.15 23.65 -12.93
N ALA A 335 -4.15 23.60 -13.82
CA ALA A 335 -4.36 24.33 -15.07
C ALA A 335 -4.01 23.63 -16.41
N THR A 336 -5.07 23.31 -17.16
CA THR A 336 -5.11 23.55 -18.61
C THR A 336 -6.00 24.79 -18.85
N PRO A 337 -5.58 25.80 -19.63
CA PRO A 337 -6.47 26.90 -20.02
C PRO A 337 -7.56 26.37 -20.95
N ALA A 338 -8.81 26.55 -20.56
CA ALA A 338 -9.97 26.27 -21.39
C ALA A 338 -10.01 27.25 -22.58
N ASP A 339 -9.94 26.71 -23.79
CA ASP A 339 -10.30 27.44 -25.01
C ASP A 339 -11.20 26.57 -25.88
N SER A 340 -12.50 26.51 -25.51
CA SER A 340 -13.65 26.28 -26.41
C SER A 340 -14.97 26.52 -25.65
N PRO A 341 -16.01 27.12 -26.28
CA PRO A 341 -17.11 27.72 -25.53
C PRO A 341 -18.29 26.78 -25.27
N ALA A 342 -18.76 26.85 -24.02
CA ALA A 342 -20.11 26.69 -23.48
C ALA A 342 -20.86 25.34 -23.62
N SER A 343 -21.00 24.66 -22.48
CA SER A 343 -22.30 24.20 -21.96
C SER A 343 -22.23 24.15 -20.43
N SER A 344 -23.18 24.80 -19.78
CA SER A 344 -23.30 25.05 -18.35
C SER A 344 -23.61 23.81 -17.52
N ILE A 345 -22.72 23.47 -16.57
CA ILE A 345 -23.04 22.92 -15.24
C ILE A 345 -21.99 23.52 -14.26
N GLU A 346 -22.46 24.12 -13.16
CA GLU A 346 -21.61 24.52 -12.03
C GLU A 346 -21.16 23.27 -11.27
N GLU A 347 -19.85 23.05 -11.19
CA GLU A 347 -19.24 22.06 -10.30
C GLU A 347 -17.87 22.56 -9.86
N THR A 348 -17.65 22.54 -8.55
CA THR A 348 -16.42 22.97 -7.87
C THR A 348 -15.25 22.11 -8.32
N ALA A 349 -14.24 22.72 -8.95
CA ALA A 349 -13.00 22.03 -9.30
C ALA A 349 -12.22 21.65 -8.03
N ALA A 350 -12.37 20.40 -7.60
CA ALA A 350 -11.48 19.76 -6.65
C ALA A 350 -10.20 19.31 -7.39
N ASP A 351 -9.04 19.76 -6.92
CA ASP A 351 -7.74 19.31 -7.41
C ASP A 351 -7.60 17.80 -7.07
N THR A 352 -7.34 16.96 -8.07
CA THR A 352 -7.19 15.51 -7.87
C THR A 352 -5.79 15.18 -7.35
N TYR A 353 -5.70 14.22 -6.43
CA TYR A 353 -4.47 13.69 -5.83
C TYR A 353 -4.52 12.16 -6.00
N GLU A 354 -3.42 11.41 -5.97
CA GLU A 354 -3.50 9.94 -6.16
C GLU A 354 -2.39 9.17 -5.40
N ILE A 355 -2.78 8.03 -4.81
CA ILE A 355 -1.96 7.10 -3.99
C ILE A 355 -2.34 5.62 -4.31
N GLY A 356 -1.40 4.66 -4.31
CA GLY A 356 -1.69 3.20 -4.54
C GLY A 356 -0.57 2.19 -4.17
N GLU A 357 -0.90 0.85 -4.21
CA GLU A 357 -0.09 -0.36 -3.84
C GLU A 357 -0.50 -1.64 -4.69
N GLU A 358 0.38 -2.60 -5.11
CA GLU A 358 0.10 -3.69 -6.13
C GLU A 358 0.58 -5.17 -5.77
N HIS A 359 -0.04 -6.27 -6.31
CA HIS A 359 0.24 -7.73 -5.99
C HIS A 359 0.26 -8.81 -7.17
N LEU A 360 0.69 -10.08 -6.88
CA LEU A 360 1.48 -11.15 -7.62
C LEU A 360 0.97 -11.95 -8.91
N PRO A 361 1.89 -12.54 -9.77
CA PRO A 361 1.65 -13.44 -10.95
C PRO A 361 1.48 -14.99 -10.74
N VAL A 362 0.90 -15.71 -11.74
CA VAL A 362 0.66 -17.20 -11.77
C VAL A 362 1.89 -18.07 -11.52
N ALA A 363 3.04 -17.74 -12.12
CA ALA A 363 4.26 -18.55 -11.99
C ALA A 363 4.80 -18.53 -10.54
N GLU A 364 4.56 -17.45 -9.82
CA GLU A 364 4.94 -17.30 -8.41
C GLU A 364 4.01 -18.12 -7.51
N SER A 365 2.71 -18.18 -7.83
CA SER A 365 1.77 -19.09 -7.17
C SER A 365 2.22 -20.56 -7.29
N ASP A 366 2.58 -21.03 -8.47
CA ASP A 366 3.01 -22.43 -8.65
C ASP A 366 4.27 -22.77 -7.83
N ALA A 367 5.24 -21.86 -7.81
CA ALA A 367 6.49 -22.02 -7.08
C ALA A 367 6.25 -22.15 -5.56
N GLN A 368 5.31 -21.37 -4.99
CA GLN A 368 4.94 -21.49 -3.59
C GLN A 368 4.31 -22.85 -3.26
N PHE A 369 3.43 -23.38 -4.12
CA PHE A 369 2.83 -24.70 -3.93
C PHE A 369 3.84 -25.85 -4.13
N ASP A 370 4.84 -25.68 -4.99
CA ASP A 370 5.97 -26.62 -5.09
C ASP A 370 6.83 -26.65 -3.84
N ALA A 371 7.13 -25.47 -3.28
CA ALA A 371 7.87 -25.35 -2.02
C ALA A 371 7.10 -26.00 -0.86
N ARG A 372 5.79 -25.75 -0.76
CA ARG A 372 4.92 -26.38 0.24
C ARG A 372 4.91 -27.90 0.11
N MET A 373 4.71 -28.44 -1.10
CA MET A 373 4.73 -29.89 -1.35
C MET A 373 6.07 -30.52 -0.91
N ALA A 374 7.20 -29.87 -1.19
CA ALA A 374 8.51 -30.37 -0.78
C ALA A 374 8.65 -30.45 0.75
N LEU A 375 8.16 -29.43 1.46
CA LEU A 375 8.13 -29.41 2.92
C LEU A 375 7.17 -30.46 3.49
N GLU A 376 5.98 -30.64 2.90
CA GLU A 376 4.99 -31.63 3.31
C GLU A 376 5.49 -33.06 3.13
N LEU A 377 6.20 -33.34 2.04
CA LEU A 377 6.88 -34.63 1.85
C LEU A 377 7.95 -34.84 2.93
N GLY A 378 8.67 -33.80 3.33
CA GLY A 378 9.60 -33.86 4.47
C GLY A 378 8.89 -34.11 5.81
N ALA A 379 7.79 -33.42 6.07
CA ALA A 379 6.98 -33.59 7.28
C ALA A 379 6.36 -34.98 7.36
N LEU A 380 5.89 -35.54 6.24
CA LEU A 380 5.44 -36.92 6.13
C LEU A 380 6.51 -37.90 6.58
N GLU A 381 7.76 -37.72 6.14
CA GLU A 381 8.87 -38.62 6.51
C GLU A 381 9.16 -38.63 8.01
N LEU A 382 8.89 -37.51 8.68
CA LEU A 382 9.11 -37.35 10.11
C LEU A 382 7.95 -37.89 10.95
N THR A 383 6.76 -38.06 10.37
CA THR A 383 5.51 -38.29 11.12
C THR A 383 4.81 -39.61 10.80
N ILE A 384 4.99 -40.17 9.60
CA ILE A 384 4.35 -41.42 9.19
C ILE A 384 4.74 -42.57 10.14
N GLY A 385 3.74 -43.28 10.66
CA GLY A 385 3.93 -44.35 11.65
C GLY A 385 4.32 -43.89 13.05
N ARG A 386 4.33 -42.58 13.32
CA ARG A 386 4.68 -41.98 14.62
C ARG A 386 3.56 -41.17 15.27
N LEU A 387 2.47 -40.90 14.53
CA LEU A 387 1.30 -40.22 15.09
C LEU A 387 0.59 -41.10 16.12
N THR A 388 0.15 -40.50 17.22
CA THR A 388 -0.68 -41.16 18.23
C THR A 388 -2.12 -41.38 17.73
N PRO A 389 -2.90 -42.29 18.34
CA PRO A 389 -4.31 -42.46 17.99
C PRO A 389 -5.15 -41.17 18.13
N ALA A 390 -4.81 -40.32 19.10
CA ALA A 390 -5.45 -39.02 19.29
C ALA A 390 -5.12 -38.07 18.13
N GLN A 391 -3.85 -37.99 17.74
CA GLN A 391 -3.40 -37.20 16.58
C GLN A 391 -4.02 -37.70 15.27
N LEU A 392 -4.11 -39.01 15.05
CA LEU A 392 -4.78 -39.56 13.86
C LEU A 392 -6.28 -39.20 13.83
N THR A 393 -6.92 -39.12 15.01
CA THR A 393 -8.32 -38.68 15.12
C THR A 393 -8.46 -37.18 14.82
N GLU A 394 -7.58 -36.34 15.36
CA GLU A 394 -7.54 -34.90 15.03
C GLU A 394 -7.31 -34.69 13.53
N TYR A 395 -6.35 -35.43 12.94
CA TYR A 395 -6.05 -35.31 11.52
C TYR A 395 -7.24 -35.64 10.63
N ARG A 396 -8.02 -36.66 11.01
CA ARG A 396 -9.27 -37.03 10.32
C ARG A 396 -10.32 -35.94 10.43
N ILE A 397 -10.52 -35.37 11.62
CA ILE A 397 -11.48 -34.27 11.83
C ILE A 397 -11.10 -33.06 10.97
N LEU A 398 -9.82 -32.71 10.89
CA LEU A 398 -9.35 -31.61 10.04
C LEU A 398 -9.58 -31.88 8.55
N ALA A 399 -9.36 -33.13 8.10
CA ALA A 399 -9.69 -33.53 6.73
C ALA A 399 -11.19 -33.42 6.44
N GLU A 400 -12.05 -33.89 7.36
CA GLU A 400 -13.51 -33.80 7.22
C GLU A 400 -13.98 -32.35 7.19
N ASN A 401 -13.46 -31.50 8.08
CA ASN A 401 -13.81 -30.08 8.15
C ASN A 401 -13.42 -29.32 6.88
N SER A 402 -12.25 -29.60 6.29
CA SER A 402 -11.86 -28.94 5.03
C SER A 402 -12.75 -29.33 3.85
N ALA A 403 -13.36 -30.52 3.87
CA ALA A 403 -14.29 -30.93 2.82
C ALA A 403 -15.69 -30.31 2.96
N THR A 404 -16.09 -29.76 4.12
CA THR A 404 -17.45 -29.23 4.31
C THR A 404 -17.77 -28.01 3.48
N SER A 405 -16.73 -27.31 3.00
CA SER A 405 -16.85 -26.10 2.22
C SER A 405 -16.73 -26.33 0.70
N ILE A 406 -16.80 -27.59 0.28
CA ILE A 406 -16.75 -28.02 -1.13
C ILE A 406 -17.95 -28.91 -1.41
N ASP A 407 -18.69 -28.61 -2.47
CA ASP A 407 -19.65 -29.55 -3.08
C ASP A 407 -19.18 -29.86 -4.50
N ARG A 408 -18.71 -31.10 -4.71
CA ARG A 408 -18.12 -31.56 -5.98
C ARG A 408 -16.98 -30.65 -6.46
N ASP A 409 -17.19 -29.90 -7.53
CA ASP A 409 -16.22 -29.05 -8.23
C ASP A 409 -16.44 -27.55 -7.95
N HIS A 410 -17.24 -27.21 -6.94
CA HIS A 410 -17.42 -25.83 -6.52
C HIS A 410 -17.21 -25.62 -5.03
N PHE A 411 -16.69 -24.44 -4.69
CA PHE A 411 -16.65 -23.97 -3.31
C PHE A 411 -18.05 -23.57 -2.89
N THR A 412 -18.55 -24.12 -1.77
CA THR A 412 -19.73 -23.56 -1.10
C THR A 412 -19.35 -22.39 -0.20
N ASP A 413 -18.08 -22.35 0.24
CA ASP A 413 -17.46 -21.24 0.98
C ASP A 413 -15.92 -21.31 0.83
N ALA A 414 -15.36 -20.56 -0.12
CA ALA A 414 -13.92 -20.59 -0.40
C ALA A 414 -13.06 -20.03 0.74
N ALA A 415 -13.59 -19.09 1.53
CA ALA A 415 -12.89 -18.51 2.68
C ALA A 415 -12.80 -19.53 3.82
N ALA A 416 -13.92 -20.17 4.16
CA ALA A 416 -13.94 -21.24 5.15
C ALA A 416 -13.11 -22.46 4.70
N PHE A 417 -13.12 -22.78 3.40
CA PHE A 417 -12.22 -23.80 2.86
C PHE A 417 -10.76 -23.42 3.11
N THR A 418 -10.34 -22.19 2.81
CA THR A 418 -8.93 -21.79 2.93
C THR A 418 -8.43 -21.86 4.38
N GLU A 419 -9.25 -21.46 5.35
CA GLU A 419 -8.93 -21.56 6.77
C GLU A 419 -8.83 -23.02 7.24
N THR A 420 -9.86 -23.83 6.95
CA THR A 420 -9.89 -25.24 7.37
C THR A 420 -8.82 -26.08 6.67
N ASN A 421 -8.54 -25.79 5.40
CA ASN A 421 -7.42 -26.34 4.64
C ASN A 421 -6.08 -25.97 5.29
N ALA A 422 -5.88 -24.70 5.69
CA ALA A 422 -4.65 -24.29 6.36
C ALA A 422 -4.41 -25.09 7.66
N LEU A 423 -5.44 -25.31 8.46
CA LEU A 423 -5.37 -26.12 9.69
C LEU A 423 -4.98 -27.58 9.41
N PHE A 424 -5.52 -28.17 8.34
CA PHE A 424 -5.17 -29.52 7.91
C PHE A 424 -3.68 -29.66 7.57
N HIS A 425 -3.14 -28.72 6.81
CA HIS A 425 -1.73 -28.76 6.40
C HIS A 425 -0.77 -28.40 7.54
N ASP A 426 -1.10 -27.39 8.34
CA ASP A 426 -0.32 -26.97 9.52
C ASP A 426 -0.18 -28.11 10.55
N PHE A 427 -1.23 -28.92 10.73
CA PHE A 427 -1.24 -30.05 11.66
C PHE A 427 -0.07 -31.02 11.45
N LEU A 428 0.26 -31.34 10.19
CA LEU A 428 1.34 -32.28 9.89
C LEU A 428 2.69 -31.72 10.35
N PHE A 429 2.92 -30.42 10.15
CA PHE A 429 4.13 -29.73 10.60
C PHE A 429 4.20 -29.63 12.12
N ARG A 430 3.09 -29.33 12.82
CA ARG A 430 3.04 -29.38 14.29
C ARG A 430 3.42 -30.76 14.83
N CYS A 431 2.95 -31.82 14.18
CA CYS A 431 3.25 -33.19 14.59
C CYS A 431 4.72 -33.60 14.39
N THR A 432 5.51 -32.85 13.62
CA THR A 432 6.96 -33.11 13.49
C THR A 432 7.72 -32.81 14.79
N GLY A 433 7.16 -31.96 15.66
CA GLY A 433 7.85 -31.42 16.85
C GLY A 433 9.06 -30.55 16.49
N ASN A 434 9.15 -30.06 15.25
CA ASN A 434 10.25 -29.24 14.76
C ASN A 434 9.74 -27.82 14.42
N ASP A 435 9.90 -26.91 15.37
CA ASP A 435 9.43 -25.52 15.26
C ASP A 435 10.08 -24.78 14.06
N ILE A 436 11.31 -25.12 13.69
CA ILE A 436 11.99 -24.50 12.54
C ILE A 436 11.32 -24.94 11.23
N LEU A 437 10.92 -26.20 11.13
CA LEU A 437 10.22 -26.71 9.96
C LEU A 437 8.81 -26.11 9.85
N LEU A 438 8.11 -25.94 10.98
CA LEU A 438 6.81 -25.27 11.05
C LEU A 438 6.92 -23.79 10.62
N GLN A 439 7.92 -23.06 11.12
CA GLN A 439 8.17 -21.67 10.72
C GLN A 439 8.56 -21.55 9.24
N ALA A 440 9.34 -22.49 8.72
CA ALA A 440 9.70 -22.52 7.30
C ALA A 440 8.46 -22.72 6.41
N TYR A 441 7.52 -23.56 6.83
CA TYR A 441 6.22 -23.73 6.16
C TYR A 441 5.37 -22.47 6.23
N GLN A 442 5.21 -21.87 7.41
CA GLN A 442 4.38 -20.67 7.60
C GLN A 442 4.90 -19.45 6.81
N ARG A 443 6.22 -19.32 6.64
CA ARG A 443 6.85 -18.29 5.81
C ARG A 443 6.62 -18.44 4.31
N LEU A 444 6.06 -19.56 3.85
CA LEU A 444 5.64 -19.69 2.45
C LEU A 444 4.35 -18.94 2.17
N GLU A 445 3.61 -18.53 3.21
CA GLU A 445 2.42 -17.69 3.13
C GLU A 445 1.34 -18.23 2.15
N VAL A 446 1.26 -19.56 2.01
CA VAL A 446 0.35 -20.20 1.05
C VAL A 446 -1.11 -19.95 1.41
N THR A 447 -1.43 -19.85 2.70
CA THR A 447 -2.79 -19.50 3.16
C THR A 447 -3.16 -18.09 2.74
N GLN A 448 -2.24 -17.12 2.87
CA GLN A 448 -2.45 -15.73 2.45
C GLN A 448 -2.61 -15.64 0.94
N LEU A 449 -1.81 -16.39 0.18
CA LEU A 449 -1.97 -16.50 -1.28
C LEU A 449 -3.33 -17.10 -1.65
N MET A 450 -3.74 -18.22 -1.03
CA MET A 450 -5.03 -18.86 -1.27
C MET A 450 -6.20 -17.93 -0.94
N ASN A 451 -6.13 -17.20 0.18
CA ASN A 451 -7.15 -16.22 0.56
C ASN A 451 -7.25 -15.07 -0.46
N ARG A 452 -6.13 -14.66 -1.06
CA ARG A 452 -6.13 -13.63 -2.11
C ARG A 452 -6.73 -14.14 -3.42
N VAL A 453 -6.38 -15.36 -3.83
CA VAL A 453 -6.69 -15.90 -5.16
C VAL A 453 -8.05 -16.61 -5.22
N LEU A 454 -8.42 -17.37 -4.19
CA LEU A 454 -9.63 -18.18 -4.17
C LEU A 454 -10.85 -17.41 -3.65
N ARG A 455 -10.69 -16.15 -3.24
CA ARG A 455 -11.72 -15.32 -2.59
C ARG A 455 -13.06 -15.30 -3.34
N THR A 456 -12.99 -15.20 -4.66
CA THR A 456 -14.14 -15.16 -5.58
C THR A 456 -14.16 -16.37 -6.52
N ALA A 457 -13.30 -17.37 -6.25
CA ALA A 457 -13.27 -18.56 -7.07
C ALA A 457 -14.50 -19.42 -6.78
N ASP A 458 -15.30 -19.66 -7.81
CA ASP A 458 -16.41 -20.60 -7.71
C ASP A 458 -15.94 -22.04 -7.86
N TRP A 459 -14.83 -22.26 -8.57
CA TRP A 459 -14.36 -23.59 -8.95
C TRP A 459 -13.25 -24.11 -8.05
N VAL A 460 -13.35 -25.39 -7.70
CA VAL A 460 -12.31 -26.19 -7.08
C VAL A 460 -12.15 -27.50 -7.84
N ASP A 461 -10.92 -28.02 -7.94
CA ASP A 461 -10.71 -29.34 -8.50
C ASP A 461 -11.45 -30.39 -7.65
N GLU A 462 -12.32 -31.18 -8.29
CA GLU A 462 -13.27 -32.10 -7.63
C GLU A 462 -12.60 -33.14 -6.71
N HIS A 463 -11.31 -33.37 -6.89
CA HIS A 463 -10.52 -34.30 -6.11
C HIS A 463 -10.01 -33.72 -4.79
N VAL A 464 -9.94 -32.38 -4.64
CA VAL A 464 -9.36 -31.71 -3.46
C VAL A 464 -10.07 -32.12 -2.18
N ALA A 465 -11.41 -32.23 -2.20
CA ALA A 465 -12.21 -32.64 -1.05
C ALA A 465 -11.89 -34.07 -0.59
N GLU A 466 -11.64 -35.00 -1.52
CA GLU A 466 -11.34 -36.40 -1.18
C GLU A 466 -9.86 -36.62 -0.85
N ASP A 467 -8.96 -35.81 -1.40
CA ASP A 467 -7.52 -35.97 -1.24
C ASP A 467 -7.08 -35.94 0.22
N HIS A 468 -7.59 -35.02 1.04
CA HIS A 468 -7.26 -34.96 2.47
C HIS A 468 -7.66 -36.25 3.19
N SER A 469 -8.86 -36.75 2.93
CA SER A 469 -9.36 -38.00 3.52
C SER A 469 -8.51 -39.21 3.11
N ARG A 470 -8.06 -39.25 1.84
CA ARG A 470 -7.17 -40.31 1.35
C ARG A 470 -5.78 -40.23 1.97
N ILE A 471 -5.24 -39.02 2.13
CA ILE A 471 -3.96 -38.78 2.82
C ILE A 471 -4.06 -39.31 4.25
N VAL A 472 -5.09 -38.91 5.02
CA VAL A 472 -5.29 -39.37 6.40
C VAL A 472 -5.39 -40.90 6.47
N ARG A 473 -6.15 -41.53 5.56
CA ARG A 473 -6.27 -43.00 5.52
C ARG A 473 -4.91 -43.68 5.28
N ALA A 474 -4.05 -43.11 4.44
CA ALA A 474 -2.69 -43.62 4.24
C ALA A 474 -1.84 -43.49 5.53
N PHE A 475 -2.01 -42.41 6.29
CA PHE A 475 -1.38 -42.24 7.61
C PHE A 475 -1.86 -43.28 8.64
N GLU A 476 -3.17 -43.56 8.68
CA GLU A 476 -3.75 -44.57 9.56
C GLU A 476 -3.25 -45.98 9.24
N GLN A 477 -3.03 -46.28 7.96
CA GLN A 477 -2.52 -47.57 7.48
C GLN A 477 -1.00 -47.66 7.54
N ASN A 478 -0.31 -46.57 7.88
CA ASN A 478 1.14 -46.44 7.82
C ASN A 478 1.70 -46.75 6.42
N ASP A 479 0.93 -46.45 5.36
CA ASP A 479 1.34 -46.65 3.98
C ASP A 479 2.07 -45.40 3.46
N ARG A 480 3.38 -45.39 3.69
CA ARG A 480 4.28 -44.31 3.28
C ARG A 480 4.28 -44.06 1.77
N ALA A 481 4.18 -45.12 0.96
CA ALA A 481 4.22 -44.98 -0.49
C ALA A 481 2.96 -44.29 -1.00
N ALA A 482 1.79 -44.75 -0.52
CA ALA A 482 0.51 -44.14 -0.85
C ALA A 482 0.42 -42.69 -0.36
N ALA A 483 0.85 -42.40 0.87
CA ALA A 483 0.82 -41.04 1.42
C ALA A 483 1.67 -40.05 0.60
N ARG A 484 2.86 -40.46 0.12
CA ARG A 484 3.70 -39.61 -0.75
C ARG A 484 3.04 -39.34 -2.09
N GLU A 485 2.47 -40.37 -2.71
CA GLU A 485 1.77 -40.21 -4.00
C GLU A 485 0.58 -39.26 -3.87
N LEU A 486 -0.21 -39.42 -2.80
CA LEU A 486 -1.39 -38.59 -2.55
C LEU A 486 -1.05 -37.12 -2.29
N ILE A 487 0.01 -36.80 -1.54
CA ILE A 487 0.46 -35.41 -1.34
C ILE A 487 0.87 -34.77 -2.68
N VAL A 488 1.56 -35.52 -3.54
CA VAL A 488 1.96 -35.02 -4.86
C VAL A 488 0.75 -34.78 -5.76
N GLN A 489 -0.26 -35.66 -5.73
CA GLN A 489 -1.48 -35.46 -6.52
C GLN A 489 -2.30 -34.29 -5.98
N HIS A 490 -2.46 -34.19 -4.66
CA HIS A 490 -3.15 -33.07 -4.02
C HIS A 490 -2.52 -31.72 -4.41
N SER A 491 -1.18 -31.61 -4.40
CA SER A 491 -0.49 -30.40 -4.85
C SER A 491 -0.82 -30.02 -6.31
N LYS A 492 -1.01 -31.01 -7.20
CA LYS A 492 -1.42 -30.74 -8.59
C LYS A 492 -2.86 -30.24 -8.67
N HIS A 493 -3.80 -30.85 -7.95
CA HIS A 493 -5.19 -30.42 -7.91
C HIS A 493 -5.34 -29.02 -7.29
N ALA A 494 -4.57 -28.73 -6.23
CA ALA A 494 -4.51 -27.41 -5.62
C ALA A 494 -3.95 -26.36 -6.60
N LYS A 495 -2.85 -26.65 -7.31
CA LYS A 495 -2.34 -25.74 -8.36
C LYS A 495 -3.31 -25.56 -9.53
N SER A 496 -4.03 -26.60 -9.92
CA SER A 496 -5.08 -26.52 -10.94
C SER A 496 -6.15 -25.51 -10.53
N THR A 497 -6.61 -25.62 -9.29
CA THR A 497 -7.55 -24.68 -8.64
C THR A 497 -7.01 -23.25 -8.65
N MET A 498 -5.79 -23.04 -8.18
CA MET A 498 -5.16 -21.71 -8.14
C MET A 498 -4.95 -21.10 -9.53
N ARG A 499 -4.42 -21.87 -10.49
CA ARG A 499 -4.18 -21.37 -11.86
C ARG A 499 -5.49 -20.97 -12.53
N ARG A 500 -6.54 -21.77 -12.37
CA ARG A 500 -7.85 -21.45 -12.92
C ARG A 500 -8.42 -20.21 -12.27
N ALA A 501 -8.38 -20.10 -10.94
CA ALA A 501 -8.81 -18.90 -10.23
C ALA A 501 -8.05 -17.64 -10.69
N ILE A 502 -6.72 -17.70 -10.84
CA ILE A 502 -5.92 -16.57 -11.34
C ILE A 502 -6.24 -16.26 -12.82
N THR A 503 -6.56 -17.27 -13.63
CA THR A 503 -6.87 -17.08 -15.06
C THR A 503 -8.28 -16.53 -15.24
N ASP A 504 -9.27 -17.06 -14.52
CA ASP A 504 -10.66 -16.60 -14.54
C ASP A 504 -10.72 -15.15 -14.03
N ALA A 505 -9.93 -14.82 -13.00
CA ALA A 505 -9.72 -13.44 -12.54
C ALA A 505 -9.03 -12.52 -13.55
N ARG A 506 -8.38 -13.04 -14.61
CA ARG A 506 -7.77 -12.24 -15.70
C ARG A 506 -8.68 -12.11 -16.92
N VAL A 507 -9.52 -13.11 -17.19
CA VAL A 507 -10.43 -13.12 -18.34
C VAL A 507 -11.64 -12.24 -18.07
N SER A 508 -12.12 -12.19 -16.82
CA SER A 508 -13.22 -11.31 -16.42
C SER A 508 -12.91 -9.81 -16.56
N VAL A 509 -11.63 -9.44 -16.62
CA VAL A 509 -11.09 -8.07 -16.77
C VAL A 509 -11.04 -7.62 -18.25
N ALA A 510 -11.00 -8.59 -19.17
CA ALA A 510 -10.79 -8.34 -20.59
C ALA A 510 -12.10 -8.33 -21.43
N SER A 511 -13.24 -8.59 -20.79
CA SER A 511 -14.58 -8.71 -21.39
C SER A 511 -15.54 -7.72 -20.80
#